data_AF-A0A2G6KNB7-F1
#
_entry.id   AF-A0A2G6KNB7-F1
#
_cell.length_a   1.000
_cell.length_b   1.000
_cell.length_c   1.000
_cell.angle_alpha   90.00
_cell.angle_beta   90.00
_cell.angle_gamma   90.00
#
_symmetry.space_group_name_H-M   'P 1'
#
loop_
_entity.id
_entity.type
_entity.pdbx_description
1 polymer ?
#
loop_
_entity_poly.entity_id
_entity_poly.type
_entity_poly.pdbx_seq_one_letter_code
_entity_poly.pdbx_strand_id
1 'polypeptide(L)' 'MELTDSMLLSGIILGLTFLGIFTETFHGIARAKFAIAGAGAMIVAGQVLGFYS' A
#
# COMPACT_ATOMS: atom_id res chain seq x y z
N MET A 1 -13.73 -2.10 -19.06
CA MET A 1 -13.40 -2.56 -17.70
C MET A 1 -13.34 -1.30 -16.86
N GLU A 2 -14.33 -1.08 -16.01
CA GLU A 2 -14.42 0.14 -15.19
C GLU A 2 -13.42 0.07 -14.03
N LEU A 3 -12.76 1.19 -13.72
CA LEU A 3 -11.86 1.29 -12.58
C LEU A 3 -12.70 1.48 -11.33
N THR A 4 -12.70 0.50 -10.43
CA THR A 4 -13.42 0.61 -9.16
C THR A 4 -12.60 1.39 -8.12
N ASP A 5 -13.27 2.02 -7.17
CA ASP A 5 -12.62 2.72 -6.05
C ASP A 5 -11.69 1.80 -5.25
N SER A 6 -12.06 0.53 -5.11
CA SER A 6 -11.27 -0.51 -4.47
C SER A 6 -9.97 -0.82 -5.22
N MET A 7 -10.01 -0.86 -6.56
CA MET A 7 -8.82 -1.02 -7.38
C MET A 7 -7.92 0.21 -7.31
N LEU A 8 -8.51 1.41 -7.36
CA LEU A 8 -7.78 2.67 -7.27
C LEU A 8 -7.06 2.80 -5.92
N LEU A 9 -7.75 2.55 -4.81
CA LEU A 9 -7.15 2.64 -3.47
C LEU A 9 -6.01 1.62 -3.28
N SER A 10 -6.23 0.38 -3.73
CA SER A 10 -5.20 -0.67 -3.67
C SER A 10 -3.97 -0.29 -4.51
N GLY A 11 -4.18 0.28 -5.70
CA GLY A 11 -3.12 0.77 -6.57
C GLY A 11 -2.34 1.94 -5.95
N ILE A 12 -3.01 2.86 -5.26
CA ILE A 12 -2.36 3.96 -4.53
C ILE A 12 -1.48 3.42 -3.41
N ILE A 13 -2.00 2.48 -2.58
CA ILE A 13 -1.23 1.88 -1.49
C ILE A 13 0.01 1.16 -2.04
N LEU A 14 -0.14 0.41 -3.12
CA LEU A 14 0.98 -0.24 -3.80
C LEU A 14 2.01 0.78 -4.29
N GLY A 15 1.57 1.82 -4.99
CA GLY A 15 2.45 2.87 -5.54
C GLY A 15 3.24 3.59 -4.45
N LEU A 16 2.59 3.98 -3.35
CA LEU A 16 3.24 4.62 -2.20
C LEU A 16 4.21 3.68 -1.49
N THR A 17 3.86 2.40 -1.35
CA THR A 17 4.74 1.39 -0.73
C THR A 17 6.01 1.21 -1.54
N PHE A 18 5.89 1.09 -2.86
CA PHE A 18 7.06 0.97 -3.75
C PHE A 18 7.88 2.25 -3.79
N LEU A 19 7.23 3.43 -3.81
CA LEU A 19 7.94 4.69 -3.71
C LEU A 19 8.81 4.71 -2.44
N GLY A 20 8.24 4.41 -1.28
CA GLY A 20 8.98 4.35 -0.01
C GLY A 20 10.11 3.32 0.01
N ILE A 21 9.92 2.14 -0.60
CA ILE A 21 10.96 1.11 -0.72
C ILE A 21 12.13 1.58 -1.59
N PHE A 22 11.84 2.24 -2.72
CA PHE A 22 12.88 2.71 -3.64
C PHE A 22 13.55 4.01 -3.19
N THR A 23 12.86 4.84 -2.41
CA THR A 23 13.43 6.07 -1.83
C THR A 23 14.27 5.84 -0.57
N GLU A 24 14.60 4.60 -0.22
CA GLU A 24 15.39 4.26 0.97
C GLU A 24 16.64 5.14 1.13
N THR A 25 17.34 5.42 0.03
CA THR A 25 18.55 6.25 0.01
C THR A 25 18.33 7.69 0.51
N PHE A 26 17.09 8.21 0.46
CA PHE A 26 16.77 9.57 0.90
C PHE A 26 16.43 9.68 2.39
N HIS A 27 15.83 8.66 3.00
CA HIS A 27 15.37 8.71 4.40
C HIS A 27 16.08 7.71 5.33
N GLY A 28 16.81 6.72 4.81
CA GLY A 28 17.60 5.76 5.60
C GLY A 28 16.78 4.77 6.43
N ILE A 29 15.49 4.60 6.11
CA ILE A 29 14.59 3.67 6.80
C ILE A 29 14.59 2.36 6.00
N ALA A 30 14.86 1.24 6.68
CA ALA A 30 14.90 -0.08 6.06
C ALA A 30 13.66 -0.37 5.20
N ARG A 31 13.86 -0.84 3.97
CA ARG A 31 12.80 -1.22 3.02
C ARG A 31 11.71 -2.10 3.64
N ALA A 32 12.12 -3.02 4.51
CA ALA A 32 11.21 -3.92 5.22
C ALA A 32 10.14 -3.19 6.03
N LYS A 33 10.46 -2.04 6.63
CA LYS A 33 9.50 -1.25 7.42
C LYS A 33 8.41 -0.64 6.52
N PHE A 34 8.78 -0.15 5.34
CA PHE A 34 7.80 0.34 4.35
C PHE A 34 6.93 -0.79 3.79
N ALA A 35 7.51 -1.96 3.53
CA ALA A 35 6.75 -3.13 3.09
C ALA A 35 5.71 -3.57 4.13
N ILE A 36 6.09 -3.62 5.42
CA ILE A 36 5.17 -3.94 6.52
C ILE A 36 4.09 -2.86 6.69
N ALA A 37 4.46 -1.58 6.59
CA ALA A 37 3.49 -0.48 6.65
C ALA A 37 2.47 -0.56 5.50
N GLY A 38 2.92 -0.83 4.27
CA GLY A 38 2.06 -1.04 3.11
C GLY A 38 1.13 -2.24 3.26
N ALA A 39 1.65 -3.36 3.78
CA ALA A 39 0.83 -4.55 4.08
C ALA A 39 -0.22 -4.26 5.16
N GLY A 40 0.14 -3.54 6.22
CA GLY A 40 -0.81 -3.10 7.24
C GLY A 40 -1.89 -2.18 6.69
N ALA A 41 -1.53 -1.23 5.82
CA ALA A 41 -2.48 -0.35 5.15
C ALA A 41 -3.47 -1.14 4.26
N MET A 42 -3.00 -2.18 3.56
CA MET A 42 -3.86 -3.06 2.77
C MET A 42 -4.85 -3.86 3.62
N ILE A 43 -4.45 -4.31 4.81
CA ILE A 43 -5.37 -5.00 5.73
C ILE A 43 -6.48 -4.03 6.15
N VAL A 44 -6.16 -2.81 6.57
CA VAL A 44 -7.16 -1.82 6.98
C VAL A 44 -8.08 -1.46 5.80
N ALA A 45 -7.50 -1.17 4.64
CA ALA A 45 -8.26 -0.86 3.43
C ALA A 45 -9.18 -2.02 3.02
N GLY A 46 -8.70 -3.26 3.11
CA GLY A 46 -9.49 -4.44 2.80
C GLY A 46 -10.65 -4.68 3.75
N GLN A 47 -10.51 -4.34 5.04
CA GLN A 47 -11.63 -4.37 5.99
C GLN A 47 -12.70 -3.32 5.63
N VAL A 48 -12.29 -2.08 5.31
CA VAL A 48 -13.21 -0.98 4.96
C VAL A 48 -13.92 -1.23 3.62
N LEU A 49 -13.21 -1.78 2.65
CA LEU A 49 -13.73 -2.05 1.30
C LEU A 49 -14.44 -3.42 1.19
N GLY A 50 -14.51 -4.20 2.27
CA GLY A 50 -15.21 -5.48 2.30
C GLY A 50 -14.48 -6.61 1.57
N PHE A 51 -13.16 -6.57 1.42
CA PHE A 51 -12.38 -7.64 0.77
C PHE A 51 -12.38 -8.95 1.56
N TYR A 52 -12.72 -8.89 2.85
CA TYR A 52 -12.67 -10.03 3.77
C TYR A 52 -14.05 -10.40 4.34
N SER A 53 -15.14 -9.90 3.73
CA SER A 53 -16.53 -10.22 4.09
C SER A 53 -17.19 -11.11 3.04
#